data_AF-A0A9D4LEB4-F1
#
_entry.id   AF-A0A9D4LEB4-F1
#
_cell.length_a   1.000
_cell.length_b   1.000
_cell.length_c   1.000
_cell.angle_alpha   90.00
_cell.angle_beta   90.00
_cell.angle_gamma   90.00
#
_symmetry.space_group_name_H-M   'P 1'
#
loop_
_entity.id
_entity.type
_entity.pdbx_description
1 polymer ?
#
loop_
_entity_poly.entity_id
_entity_poly.type
_entity_poly.pdbx_seq_one_letter_code
_entity_poly.pdbx_strand_id
1 'polypeptide(L)'
;MKIAYTFIRSDFQGSVGADTLSCKSTGYRRTTKECFISSTPAFAALNETIDPSSTVFAFDDWTLVFRGTPGIGTNPKLAWIGTEGVTSTDETCMSLSATSCRQHYRDPVVDQWDNLRITEVKISFYKDDNEKYIIFNGTDTTISDWFQKERILSSSWSGMEQKSFTYFSLEGHASRNFFTSSYYGCDHDEIFTLVLTSHVLLCTYDIHTTYPQFLFATENAAGRPESLSGVAFADVFAIFVK
;
A
#
# COMPACT_ATOMS: atom_id res chain seq x y z
N MET A 1 -8.63 21.09 -16.93
CA MET A 1 -7.98 22.10 -16.06
C MET A 1 -6.61 21.54 -15.69
N LYS A 2 -5.53 22.07 -16.29
CA LYS A 2 -4.15 21.62 -16.06
C LYS A 2 -3.67 22.25 -14.75
N ILE A 3 -3.31 21.45 -13.75
CA ILE A 3 -2.57 21.93 -12.59
C ILE A 3 -1.11 21.62 -12.88
N ALA A 4 -0.34 22.65 -13.21
CA ALA A 4 1.11 22.58 -13.26
C ALA A 4 1.62 22.61 -11.82
N TYR A 5 2.34 21.57 -11.40
CA TYR A 5 3.07 21.59 -10.15
C TYR A 5 4.33 22.45 -10.38
N THR A 6 4.25 23.73 -10.04
CA THR A 6 5.42 24.59 -9.92
C THR A 6 6.10 24.24 -8.60
N PHE A 7 7.26 23.60 -8.67
CA PHE A 7 8.14 23.45 -7.53
C PHE A 7 8.60 24.83 -7.06
N ILE A 8 8.26 25.21 -5.84
CA ILE A 8 8.99 26.23 -5.12
C ILE A 8 10.26 25.53 -4.62
N ARG A 9 11.40 25.76 -5.29
CA ARG A 9 12.70 25.60 -4.63
C ARG A 9 12.70 26.58 -3.45
N SER A 10 12.48 26.08 -2.24
CA SER A 10 12.80 26.87 -1.06
C SER A 10 14.31 26.81 -0.87
N ASP A 11 15.04 27.73 -1.49
CA ASP A 11 16.40 28.07 -1.06
C ASP A 11 16.28 28.70 0.33
N PHE A 12 16.24 27.87 1.37
CA PHE A 12 16.24 28.34 2.75
C PHE A 12 17.70 28.47 3.23
N GLN A 13 18.29 29.64 2.99
CA GLN A 13 19.48 30.08 3.72
C GLN A 13 19.06 30.46 5.15
N GLY A 14 19.05 29.48 6.05
CA GLY A 14 18.94 29.68 7.49
C GLY A 14 20.28 29.42 8.16
N SER A 15 20.81 30.40 8.88
CA SER A 15 22.07 30.32 9.63
C SER A 15 22.10 29.12 10.59
N VAL A 16 23.15 28.32 10.48
CA VAL A 16 23.41 27.14 11.32
C VAL A 16 23.77 27.60 12.73
N GLY A 17 22.85 27.42 13.67
CA GLY A 17 23.15 27.33 15.10
C GLY A 17 23.40 25.85 15.44
N ALA A 18 24.53 25.57 16.07
CA ALA A 18 24.87 24.23 16.54
C ALA A 18 23.83 23.71 17.54
N ASP A 19 23.63 22.40 17.49
CA ASP A 19 22.85 21.52 18.38
C ASP A 19 21.39 21.19 17.99
N THR A 20 21.20 19.87 17.85
CA THR A 20 19.98 19.03 17.78
C THR A 20 19.45 18.65 16.39
N LEU A 21 19.53 17.34 16.11
CA LEU A 21 19.01 16.66 14.91
C LEU A 21 17.54 17.07 14.63
N SER A 22 17.26 17.74 13.51
CA SER A 22 15.88 17.95 13.05
C SER A 22 15.59 17.02 11.88
N CYS A 23 15.12 15.80 12.15
CA CYS A 23 14.53 14.96 11.12
C CYS A 23 13.15 15.56 10.76
N LYS A 24 13.03 16.17 9.59
CA LYS A 24 11.80 16.81 9.10
C LYS A 24 11.31 16.02 7.89
N SER A 25 10.13 15.40 7.99
CA SER A 25 9.45 14.81 6.83
C SER A 25 8.42 15.80 6.28
N THR A 26 8.19 15.76 4.97
CA THR A 26 7.21 16.62 4.29
C THR A 26 6.03 15.77 3.83
N GLY A 27 4.86 16.02 4.39
CA GLY A 27 3.62 15.33 4.03
C GLY A 27 2.69 16.21 3.20
N TYR A 28 1.73 15.58 2.53
CA TYR A 28 0.64 16.28 1.83
C TYR A 28 -0.70 15.78 2.35
N ARG A 29 -1.47 16.67 2.99
CA ARG A 29 -2.78 16.37 3.55
C ARG A 29 -3.84 16.53 2.46
N ARG A 30 -4.45 15.43 2.01
CA ARG A 30 -5.44 15.43 0.91
C ARG A 30 -6.73 16.16 1.29
N THR A 31 -7.16 16.04 2.55
CA THR A 31 -8.39 16.64 3.06
C THR A 31 -8.34 18.17 3.03
N THR A 32 -7.22 18.76 3.44
CA THR A 32 -7.04 20.23 3.48
C THR A 32 -6.29 20.79 2.26
N LYS A 33 -5.70 19.92 1.42
CA LYS A 33 -4.84 20.28 0.29
C LYS A 33 -3.61 21.09 0.71
N GLU A 34 -3.04 20.77 1.86
CA GLU A 34 -1.89 21.49 2.44
C GLU A 34 -0.65 20.60 2.52
N CYS A 35 0.51 21.19 2.25
CA CYS A 35 1.79 20.58 2.61
C CYS A 35 2.06 20.85 4.09
N PHE A 36 2.55 19.84 4.82
CA PHE A 36 2.93 20.00 6.22
C PHE A 36 4.33 19.43 6.47
N ILE A 37 5.02 20.01 7.44
CA ILE A 37 6.30 19.52 7.93
C ILE A 37 5.99 18.74 9.21
N SER A 38 6.21 17.42 9.19
CA SER A 38 6.11 16.61 10.40
C SER A 38 7.46 16.58 11.11
N SER A 39 7.46 16.99 12.37
CA SER A 39 8.60 16.86 13.29
C SER A 39 8.76 15.46 13.88
N THR A 40 7.78 14.59 13.65
CA THR A 40 7.79 13.18 14.04
C THR A 40 7.68 12.35 12.76
N PRO A 41 8.78 11.83 12.22
CA PRO A 41 8.63 10.72 11.29
C PRO A 41 7.90 9.59 12.04
N ALA A 42 7.07 8.81 11.35
CA ALA A 42 6.62 7.49 11.83
C ALA A 42 7.82 6.61 12.28
N PHE A 43 9.03 7.01 11.88
CA PHE A 43 10.31 6.38 12.17
C PHE A 43 11.16 7.09 13.23
N ALA A 44 10.58 7.90 14.13
CA ALA A 44 11.31 8.61 15.21
C ALA A 44 12.06 7.68 16.20
N ALA A 45 12.04 6.37 15.95
CA ALA A 45 12.65 5.31 16.74
C ALA A 45 13.99 4.79 16.21
N LEU A 46 14.35 5.09 14.95
CA LEU A 46 15.64 4.65 14.42
C LEU A 46 16.73 5.52 15.03
N ASN A 47 17.59 4.90 15.86
CA ASN A 47 18.82 5.51 16.38
C ASN A 47 19.92 5.58 15.30
N GLU A 48 19.55 5.45 14.03
CA GLU A 48 20.42 5.50 12.87
C GLU A 48 20.13 6.78 12.08
N THR A 49 21.18 7.30 11.47
CA THR A 49 21.13 8.45 10.57
C THR A 49 20.22 8.12 9.40
N ILE A 50 18.95 8.55 9.47
CA ILE A 50 18.06 8.62 8.32
C ILE A 50 18.77 9.51 7.29
N ASP A 51 19.04 8.96 6.11
CA ASP A 51 19.70 9.69 5.03
C ASP A 51 18.89 10.98 4.74
N PRO A 52 19.49 12.17 4.79
CA PRO A 52 18.81 13.42 4.44
C PRO A 52 18.23 13.44 3.00
N SER A 53 18.54 12.43 2.17
CA SER A 53 17.89 12.23 0.86
C SER A 53 16.57 11.46 0.90
N SER A 54 16.24 10.76 2.00
CA SER A 54 15.01 9.97 2.09
C SER A 54 13.79 10.88 2.22
N THR A 55 12.92 10.84 1.20
CA THR A 55 11.67 11.61 1.20
C THR A 55 10.54 10.73 1.73
N VAL A 56 10.00 11.09 2.90
CA VAL A 56 8.89 10.37 3.54
C VAL A 56 7.57 11.04 3.17
N PHE A 57 6.67 10.32 2.50
CA PHE A 57 5.36 10.83 2.10
C PHE A 57 4.29 10.46 3.11
N ALA A 58 3.86 11.46 3.88
CA ALA A 58 2.78 11.31 4.86
C ALA A 58 1.41 11.70 4.27
N PHE A 59 0.42 10.82 4.42
CA PHE A 59 -0.99 11.00 4.06
C PHE A 59 -1.86 10.82 5.31
N ASP A 60 -2.41 11.90 5.86
CA ASP A 60 -3.28 11.83 7.06
C ASP A 60 -2.66 10.98 8.20
N ASP A 61 -1.39 11.28 8.54
CA ASP A 61 -0.55 10.61 9.54
C ASP A 61 -0.06 9.19 9.18
N TRP A 62 -0.31 8.71 7.96
CA TRP A 62 0.24 7.46 7.43
C TRP A 62 1.44 7.68 6.54
N THR A 63 2.48 6.84 6.64
CA THR A 63 3.61 6.87 5.71
C THR A 63 3.39 5.88 4.56
N LEU A 64 3.40 6.34 3.31
CA LEU A 64 3.37 5.46 2.15
C LEU A 64 4.72 4.74 2.00
N VAL A 65 4.70 3.41 2.07
CA VAL A 65 5.92 2.59 1.93
C VAL A 65 5.90 1.67 0.72
N PHE A 66 4.73 1.47 0.10
CA PHE A 66 4.63 0.71 -1.14
C PHE A 66 3.43 1.16 -1.97
N ARG A 67 3.63 1.20 -3.30
CA ARG A 67 2.55 1.41 -4.28
C ARG A 67 2.70 0.41 -5.44
N GLY A 68 1.69 -0.44 -5.59
CA GLY A 68 1.49 -1.28 -6.76
C GLY A 68 0.93 -0.49 -7.94
N THR A 69 1.41 -0.82 -9.15
CA THR A 69 0.91 -0.29 -10.43
C THR A 69 0.37 -1.47 -11.24
N PRO A 70 -0.88 -1.42 -11.74
CA PRO A 70 -1.43 -2.52 -12.50
C PRO A 70 -0.78 -2.60 -13.90
N GLY A 71 -0.67 -3.81 -14.43
CA GLY A 71 -0.31 -4.06 -15.83
C GLY A 71 1.14 -3.79 -16.25
N ILE A 72 2.07 -3.54 -15.32
CA ILE A 72 3.47 -3.20 -15.64
C ILE A 72 4.41 -4.40 -15.79
N GLY A 73 3.95 -5.62 -15.54
CA GLY A 73 4.71 -6.86 -15.76
C GLY A 73 5.64 -7.29 -14.62
N THR A 74 5.66 -6.56 -13.49
CA THR A 74 6.40 -6.93 -12.27
C THR A 74 5.43 -7.42 -11.19
N ASN A 75 5.87 -8.37 -10.37
CA ASN A 75 5.10 -8.96 -9.28
C ASN A 75 5.13 -8.05 -8.03
N PRO A 76 3.98 -7.50 -7.58
CA PRO A 76 3.90 -6.63 -6.42
C PRO A 76 4.37 -7.28 -5.11
N LYS A 77 4.10 -8.58 -4.92
CA LYS A 77 4.52 -9.30 -3.72
C LYS A 77 6.03 -9.47 -3.68
N LEU A 78 6.65 -9.82 -4.81
CA LEU A 78 8.10 -9.93 -4.91
C LEU A 78 8.79 -8.57 -4.80
N ALA A 79 8.18 -7.53 -5.38
CA ALA A 79 8.62 -6.15 -5.20
C ALA A 79 8.54 -5.72 -3.73
N TRP A 80 7.43 -6.01 -3.04
CA TRP A 80 7.24 -5.70 -1.62
C TRP A 80 8.31 -6.34 -0.71
N ILE A 81 8.65 -7.60 -0.93
CA ILE A 81 9.70 -8.29 -0.15
C ILE A 81 11.13 -7.98 -0.64
N GLY A 82 11.30 -7.07 -1.61
CA GLY A 82 12.62 -6.60 -2.06
C GLY A 82 13.35 -7.52 -3.04
N THR A 83 12.63 -8.41 -3.74
CA THR A 83 13.22 -9.38 -4.70
C THR A 83 12.96 -9.06 -6.17
N GLU A 84 12.22 -7.98 -6.45
CA GLU A 84 11.96 -7.49 -7.81
C GLU A 84 12.15 -5.98 -7.93
N GLY A 85 12.24 -5.50 -9.17
CA GLY A 85 12.50 -4.10 -9.49
C GLY A 85 11.42 -3.14 -8.99
N VAL A 86 11.88 -2.09 -8.30
CA VAL A 86 11.07 -1.00 -7.74
C VAL A 86 11.73 0.34 -8.04
N THR A 87 10.99 1.42 -7.85
CA THR A 87 11.54 2.77 -7.70
C THR A 87 11.33 3.26 -6.28
N SER A 88 12.31 3.98 -5.73
CA SER A 88 12.23 4.64 -4.43
C SER A 88 12.25 6.16 -4.54
N THR A 89 12.41 6.71 -5.74
CA THR A 89 12.62 8.15 -5.97
C THR A 89 11.69 8.75 -7.02
N ASP A 90 10.93 7.95 -7.77
CA ASP A 90 9.99 8.46 -8.77
C ASP A 90 8.74 9.03 -8.08
N GLU A 91 8.65 10.36 -8.07
CA GLU A 91 7.53 11.11 -7.49
C GLU A 91 6.17 10.75 -8.10
N THR A 92 6.14 10.33 -9.38
CA THR A 92 4.90 9.88 -10.02
C THR A 92 4.39 8.58 -9.39
N CYS A 93 5.29 7.75 -8.88
CA CYS A 93 5.02 6.50 -8.20
C CYS A 93 4.85 6.66 -6.68
N MET A 94 5.11 7.84 -6.12
CA MET A 94 4.76 8.19 -4.73
C MET A 94 3.36 8.79 -4.63
N SER A 95 2.72 9.08 -5.77
CA SER A 95 1.35 9.60 -5.84
C SER A 95 0.32 8.48 -5.87
N LEU A 96 -0.76 8.62 -5.11
CA LEU A 96 -1.93 7.75 -5.20
C LEU A 96 -2.84 8.08 -6.41
N SER A 97 -2.41 9.00 -7.28
CA SER A 97 -3.07 9.18 -8.58
C SER A 97 -2.79 7.98 -9.49
N ALA A 98 -3.81 7.55 -10.22
CA ALA A 98 -3.71 6.48 -11.22
C ALA A 98 -2.79 6.85 -12.40
N THR A 99 -2.43 8.12 -12.56
CA THR A 99 -1.78 8.59 -13.79
C THR A 99 -0.26 8.67 -13.66
N SER A 100 0.44 8.21 -14.70
CA SER A 100 1.87 8.37 -15.01
C SER A 100 2.92 7.42 -14.42
N CYS A 101 2.67 6.76 -13.28
CA CYS A 101 3.64 5.79 -12.75
C CYS A 101 3.74 4.52 -13.60
N ARG A 102 4.95 4.04 -13.87
CA ARG A 102 5.25 2.84 -14.69
C ARG A 102 6.04 1.76 -13.95
N GLN A 103 6.20 1.89 -12.64
CA GLN A 103 6.95 0.96 -11.79
C GLN A 103 6.18 0.72 -10.48
N HIS A 104 6.59 -0.24 -9.67
CA HIS A 104 6.16 -0.26 -8.27
C HIS A 104 7.01 0.74 -7.48
N TYR A 105 6.39 1.51 -6.60
CA TYR A 105 7.15 2.26 -5.59
C TYR A 105 7.35 1.39 -4.36
N ARG A 106 8.54 1.47 -3.78
CA ARG A 106 8.85 0.89 -2.48
C ARG A 106 9.86 1.78 -1.76
N ASP A 107 9.53 2.13 -0.53
CA ASP A 107 10.43 2.85 0.35
C ASP A 107 11.46 1.87 0.94
N PRO A 108 12.79 2.10 0.79
CA PRO A 108 13.82 1.25 1.39
C PRO A 108 13.73 1.12 2.91
N VAL A 109 13.01 2.03 3.60
CA VAL A 109 12.81 1.96 5.05
C VAL A 109 12.21 0.62 5.50
N VAL A 110 11.40 -0.04 4.67
CA VAL A 110 10.79 -1.33 5.04
C VAL A 110 11.78 -2.48 5.11
N ASP A 111 13.00 -2.33 4.59
CA ASP A 111 14.08 -3.33 4.80
C ASP A 111 14.59 -3.34 6.25
N GLN A 112 14.27 -2.29 7.01
CA GLN A 112 14.57 -2.16 8.43
C GLN A 112 13.36 -2.51 9.30
N TRP A 113 12.38 -3.27 8.79
CA TRP A 113 11.09 -3.56 9.45
C TRP A 113 11.21 -3.83 10.95
N ASP A 114 12.12 -4.74 11.35
CA ASP A 114 12.31 -5.14 12.75
C ASP A 114 12.84 -4.02 13.66
N ASN A 115 13.46 -2.99 13.06
CA ASN A 115 13.95 -1.79 13.74
C ASN A 115 12.92 -0.66 13.72
N LEU A 116 11.87 -0.76 12.88
CA LEU A 116 10.78 0.20 12.84
C LEU A 116 9.80 -0.11 13.98
N ARG A 117 9.40 0.92 14.74
CA ARG A 117 8.33 0.79 15.74
C ARG A 117 6.96 0.88 15.07
N ILE A 118 6.68 -0.03 14.15
CA ILE A 118 5.41 -0.07 13.43
C ILE A 118 4.31 -0.46 14.40
N THR A 119 3.34 0.42 14.57
CA THR A 119 2.15 0.21 15.40
C THR A 119 0.97 -0.25 14.56
N GLU A 120 0.83 0.29 13.35
CA GLU A 120 -0.25 -0.04 12.43
C GLU A 120 0.27 -0.20 10.99
N VAL A 121 -0.30 -1.15 10.26
CA VAL A 121 -0.09 -1.30 8.81
C VAL A 121 -1.44 -1.14 8.12
N LYS A 122 -1.52 -0.31 7.08
CA LYS A 122 -2.75 -0.14 6.29
C LYS A 122 -2.53 -0.62 4.86
N ILE A 123 -3.41 -1.49 4.39
CA ILE A 123 -3.53 -1.83 2.98
C ILE A 123 -4.68 -1.03 2.37
N SER A 124 -4.48 -0.45 1.19
CA SER A 124 -5.49 0.37 0.52
C SER A 124 -5.59 0.04 -0.96
N PHE A 125 -6.82 0.03 -1.46
CA PHE A 125 -7.18 -0.14 -2.87
C PHE A 125 -7.96 1.09 -3.31
N TYR A 126 -7.49 1.75 -4.36
CA TYR A 126 -8.09 2.98 -4.88
C TYR A 126 -8.72 2.76 -6.24
N LYS A 127 -9.96 3.22 -6.40
CA LYS A 127 -10.65 3.30 -7.69
C LYS A 127 -11.33 4.66 -7.83
N ASP A 128 -10.96 5.43 -8.85
CA ASP A 128 -11.53 6.76 -9.10
C ASP A 128 -11.50 7.64 -7.83
N ASP A 129 -10.35 7.67 -7.15
CA ASP A 129 -10.10 8.33 -5.85
C ASP A 129 -10.89 7.80 -4.63
N ASN A 130 -11.71 6.76 -4.79
CA ASN A 130 -12.38 6.08 -3.67
C ASN A 130 -11.48 5.01 -3.07
N GLU A 131 -11.33 5.01 -1.74
CA GLU A 131 -10.50 4.07 -1.00
C GLU A 131 -11.33 2.97 -0.34
N LYS A 132 -10.87 1.72 -0.48
CA LYS A 132 -11.20 0.62 0.42
C LYS A 132 -9.92 0.15 1.11
N TYR A 133 -9.99 -0.12 2.41
CA TYR A 133 -8.82 -0.42 3.23
C TYR A 133 -9.06 -1.47 4.31
N ILE A 134 -7.95 -2.01 4.82
CA ILE A 134 -7.84 -2.77 6.08
C ILE A 134 -6.66 -2.19 6.86
N ILE A 135 -6.85 -1.96 8.15
CA ILE A 135 -5.81 -1.57 9.10
C ILE A 135 -5.51 -2.77 10.00
N PHE A 136 -4.23 -3.10 10.12
CA PHE A 136 -3.70 -4.19 10.92
C PHE A 136 -2.86 -3.65 12.07
N ASN A 137 -2.79 -4.42 13.16
CA ASN A 137 -1.81 -4.26 14.21
C ASN A 137 -0.44 -4.69 13.68
N GLY A 138 0.45 -3.71 13.52
CA GLY A 138 1.80 -3.90 13.02
C GLY A 138 2.83 -4.24 14.09
N THR A 139 2.44 -4.21 15.38
CA THR A 139 3.36 -4.48 16.48
C THR A 139 3.79 -5.95 16.46
N ASP A 140 5.09 -6.18 16.66
CA ASP A 140 5.71 -7.52 16.68
C ASP A 140 5.34 -8.33 15.42
N THR A 141 5.46 -7.70 14.26
CA THR A 141 5.28 -8.32 12.94
C THR A 141 6.59 -8.35 12.18
N THR A 142 6.67 -9.20 11.16
CA THR A 142 7.67 -9.16 10.11
C THR A 142 7.06 -8.58 8.84
N ILE A 143 7.89 -8.16 7.87
CA ILE A 143 7.47 -7.67 6.55
C ILE A 143 6.50 -8.61 5.80
N SER A 144 6.46 -9.89 6.19
CA SER A 144 5.66 -10.94 5.54
C SER A 144 4.46 -11.46 6.35
N ASP A 145 4.33 -11.15 7.65
CA ASP A 145 3.28 -11.75 8.50
C ASP A 145 2.23 -10.78 9.07
N TRP A 146 2.38 -9.47 8.86
CA TRP A 146 1.42 -8.47 9.35
C TRP A 146 0.04 -8.60 8.70
N PHE A 147 -0.05 -9.15 7.48
CA PHE A 147 -1.30 -9.35 6.75
C PHE A 147 -2.00 -10.64 7.19
N GLN A 148 -2.66 -10.59 8.35
CA GLN A 148 -3.37 -11.72 8.95
C GLN A 148 -4.70 -11.27 9.56
N LYS A 149 -5.69 -12.15 9.55
CA LYS A 149 -7.04 -11.86 10.07
C LYS A 149 -7.00 -11.44 11.53
N GLU A 150 -6.20 -12.14 12.34
CA GLU A 150 -6.10 -11.93 13.79
C GLU A 150 -5.51 -10.56 14.15
N ARG A 151 -4.90 -9.88 13.18
CA ARG A 151 -4.28 -8.57 13.34
C ARG A 151 -5.17 -7.43 12.88
N ILE A 152 -6.36 -7.67 12.32
CA ILE A 152 -7.22 -6.57 11.87
C ILE A 152 -7.65 -5.73 13.07
N LEU A 153 -7.43 -4.42 12.97
CA LEU A 153 -7.91 -3.40 13.90
C LEU A 153 -9.19 -2.75 13.40
N SER A 154 -9.27 -2.51 12.08
CA SER A 154 -10.46 -1.99 11.42
C SER A 154 -10.40 -2.21 9.91
N SER A 155 -11.53 -2.08 9.24
CA SER A 155 -11.59 -2.09 7.78
C SER A 155 -12.74 -1.24 7.27
N SER A 156 -12.68 -0.90 5.97
CA SER A 156 -13.77 -0.26 5.25
C SER A 156 -14.98 -1.17 4.99
N TRP A 157 -14.86 -2.48 5.29
CA TRP A 157 -15.89 -3.48 5.09
C TRP A 157 -16.51 -3.88 6.43
N SER A 158 -17.75 -3.47 6.67
CA SER A 158 -18.44 -3.79 7.91
C SER A 158 -18.52 -5.30 8.13
N GLY A 159 -18.03 -5.76 9.28
CA GLY A 159 -18.13 -7.15 9.72
C GLY A 159 -17.14 -8.12 9.10
N MET A 160 -16.11 -7.61 8.40
CA MET A 160 -14.98 -8.42 7.95
C MET A 160 -14.34 -9.23 9.10
N GLU A 161 -14.25 -8.62 10.28
CA GLU A 161 -13.71 -9.24 11.52
C GLU A 161 -14.42 -10.55 11.89
N GLN A 162 -15.74 -10.63 11.62
CA GLN A 162 -16.57 -11.77 11.99
C GLN A 162 -16.64 -12.85 10.89
N LYS A 163 -16.10 -12.59 9.69
CA LYS A 163 -16.06 -13.58 8.61
C LYS A 163 -14.99 -14.66 8.87
N SER A 164 -15.28 -15.88 8.44
CA SER A 164 -14.27 -16.93 8.34
C SER A 164 -13.60 -16.89 6.98
N PHE A 165 -12.29 -17.14 6.98
CA PHE A 165 -11.46 -17.11 5.78
C PHE A 165 -10.74 -18.44 5.62
N THR A 166 -10.69 -18.94 4.39
CA THR A 166 -9.85 -20.07 4.01
C THR A 166 -8.45 -19.56 3.65
N TYR A 167 -8.36 -18.41 3.00
CA TYR A 167 -7.12 -17.69 2.75
C TYR A 167 -7.21 -16.28 3.30
N PHE A 168 -6.21 -15.89 4.09
CA PHE A 168 -5.99 -14.53 4.53
C PHE A 168 -4.49 -14.36 4.74
N SER A 169 -3.75 -14.16 3.65
CA SER A 169 -2.31 -14.01 3.74
C SER A 169 -1.74 -13.24 2.56
N LEU A 170 -0.55 -12.67 2.79
CA LEU A 170 0.25 -12.04 1.76
C LEU A 170 0.65 -13.06 0.67
N GLU A 171 1.04 -14.27 1.07
CA GLU A 171 1.38 -15.36 0.15
C GLU A 171 0.17 -15.80 -0.67
N GLY A 172 -1.00 -15.90 -0.04
CA GLY A 172 -2.25 -16.32 -0.66
C GLY A 172 -2.21 -17.73 -1.24
N HIS A 173 -2.60 -17.90 -2.50
CA HIS A 173 -2.68 -19.20 -3.16
C HIS A 173 -2.40 -19.10 -4.67
N ALA A 174 -1.45 -19.88 -5.18
CA ALA A 174 -0.96 -19.80 -6.55
C ALA A 174 -0.53 -18.36 -6.91
N SER A 175 -1.10 -17.76 -7.98
CA SER A 175 -0.76 -16.39 -8.42
C SER A 175 -1.59 -15.30 -7.76
N ARG A 176 -2.27 -15.63 -6.65
CA ARG A 176 -3.13 -14.73 -5.87
C ARG A 176 -2.40 -14.37 -4.58
N ASN A 177 -1.84 -13.17 -4.52
CA ASN A 177 -1.19 -12.63 -3.32
C ASN A 177 -2.11 -11.59 -2.64
N PHE A 178 -1.78 -11.19 -1.41
CA PHE A 178 -2.61 -10.28 -0.59
C PHE A 178 -4.10 -10.66 -0.65
N PHE A 179 -4.34 -11.96 -0.43
CA PHE A 179 -5.56 -12.63 -0.82
C PHE A 179 -6.41 -12.92 0.41
N THR A 180 -7.63 -12.39 0.40
CA THR A 180 -8.65 -12.72 1.39
C THR A 180 -9.76 -13.48 0.68
N SER A 181 -10.02 -14.71 1.08
CA SER A 181 -11.09 -15.51 0.50
C SER A 181 -11.67 -16.50 1.49
N SER A 182 -12.98 -16.72 1.40
CA SER A 182 -13.68 -17.82 2.07
C SER A 182 -13.60 -19.16 1.30
N TYR A 183 -12.82 -19.21 0.21
CA TYR A 183 -12.56 -20.30 -0.75
C TYR A 183 -13.39 -21.59 -0.66
N TYR A 184 -14.19 -21.81 -1.71
CA TYR A 184 -14.91 -23.05 -2.01
C TYR A 184 -14.87 -23.42 -3.52
N GLY A 185 -13.93 -22.84 -4.28
CA GLY A 185 -13.82 -23.00 -5.73
C GLY A 185 -14.37 -21.78 -6.49
N CYS A 186 -14.01 -21.64 -7.78
CA CYS A 186 -14.20 -20.41 -8.55
C CYS A 186 -15.60 -19.78 -8.41
N ASP A 187 -16.66 -20.57 -8.61
CA ASP A 187 -18.06 -20.11 -8.58
C ASP A 187 -18.54 -19.65 -7.19
N HIS A 188 -17.82 -20.04 -6.14
CA HIS A 188 -18.19 -19.80 -4.74
C HIS A 188 -17.17 -18.94 -4.00
N ASP A 189 -16.07 -18.57 -4.64
CA ASP A 189 -15.07 -17.70 -4.04
C ASP A 189 -15.71 -16.34 -3.77
N GLU A 190 -15.65 -15.90 -2.51
CA GLU A 190 -15.93 -14.53 -2.13
C GLU A 190 -14.63 -13.90 -1.64
N ILE A 191 -14.35 -12.67 -2.07
CA ILE A 191 -13.11 -11.96 -1.76
C ILE A 191 -13.38 -10.57 -1.21
N PHE A 192 -12.48 -10.05 -0.36
CA PHE A 192 -12.40 -8.61 -0.08
C PHE A 192 -11.23 -7.96 -0.83
N THR A 193 -10.08 -8.63 -0.87
CA THR A 193 -8.87 -8.20 -1.59
C THR A 193 -8.24 -9.37 -2.34
N LEU A 194 -7.65 -9.06 -3.50
CA LEU A 194 -6.92 -9.99 -4.34
C LEU A 194 -5.91 -9.23 -5.19
N VAL A 195 -4.63 -9.60 -5.10
CA VAL A 195 -3.56 -9.13 -6.00
C VAL A 195 -3.14 -10.28 -6.90
N LEU A 196 -3.51 -10.19 -8.19
CA LEU A 196 -3.15 -11.16 -9.21
C LEU A 196 -1.80 -10.81 -9.82
N THR A 197 -0.86 -11.75 -9.80
CA THR A 197 0.54 -11.49 -10.19
C THR A 197 0.95 -12.16 -11.48
N SER A 198 0.25 -13.20 -11.91
CA SER A 198 0.48 -13.87 -13.19
C SER A 198 -0.74 -14.70 -13.62
N HIS A 199 -0.67 -15.23 -14.83
CA HIS A 199 -1.69 -16.08 -15.40
C HIS A 199 -1.64 -17.51 -14.85
N VAL A 200 -2.77 -17.97 -14.31
CA VAL A 200 -3.02 -19.36 -13.94
C VAL A 200 -4.41 -19.73 -14.43
N LEU A 201 -4.52 -20.85 -15.17
CA LEU A 201 -5.79 -21.35 -15.71
C LEU A 201 -6.59 -22.12 -14.64
N LEU A 202 -6.96 -21.45 -13.55
CA LEU A 202 -7.82 -22.03 -12.51
C LEU A 202 -9.23 -21.44 -12.56
N CYS A 203 -9.37 -20.12 -12.41
CA CYS A 203 -10.66 -19.41 -12.46
C CYS A 203 -10.66 -18.36 -13.56
N THR A 204 -11.84 -17.97 -14.07
CA THR A 204 -11.90 -17.00 -15.19
C THR A 204 -11.39 -15.63 -14.77
N TYR A 205 -11.59 -15.26 -13.49
CA TYR A 205 -11.07 -14.03 -12.92
C TYR A 205 -9.54 -14.01 -12.72
N ASP A 206 -8.83 -15.13 -12.93
CA ASP A 206 -7.36 -15.14 -12.96
C ASP A 206 -6.81 -14.72 -14.34
N ILE A 207 -7.67 -14.65 -15.37
CA ILE A 207 -7.27 -14.50 -16.76
C ILE A 207 -7.33 -13.03 -17.19
N HIS A 208 -6.16 -12.44 -17.43
CA HIS A 208 -6.01 -11.06 -17.89
C HIS A 208 -4.94 -10.93 -18.96
N THR A 209 -5.05 -9.88 -19.77
CA THR A 209 -4.07 -9.56 -20.82
C THR A 209 -2.81 -8.89 -20.26
N THR A 210 -2.89 -8.32 -19.06
CA THR A 210 -1.77 -7.66 -18.38
C THR A 210 -1.78 -8.00 -16.89
N TYR A 211 -0.60 -8.04 -16.28
CA TYR A 211 -0.40 -8.28 -14.86
C TYR A 211 0.57 -7.23 -14.29
N PRO A 212 0.48 -6.88 -13.01
CA PRO A 212 -0.47 -7.40 -12.02
C PRO A 212 -1.86 -6.76 -12.17
N GLN A 213 -2.88 -7.38 -11.58
CA GLN A 213 -4.23 -6.81 -11.43
C GLN A 213 -4.62 -6.77 -9.95
N PHE A 214 -5.36 -5.74 -9.54
CA PHE A 214 -5.75 -5.54 -8.15
C PHE A 214 -7.27 -5.56 -8.05
N LEU A 215 -7.85 -6.60 -7.47
CA LEU A 215 -9.28 -6.70 -7.27
C LEU A 215 -9.60 -6.44 -5.80
N PHE A 216 -10.72 -5.77 -5.56
CA PHE A 216 -11.24 -5.55 -4.23
C PHE A 216 -12.78 -5.52 -4.23
N ALA A 217 -13.39 -5.81 -3.09
CA ALA A 217 -14.83 -5.72 -2.92
C ALA A 217 -15.30 -4.27 -2.81
N THR A 218 -16.31 -3.90 -3.59
CA THR A 218 -16.80 -2.51 -3.65
C THR A 218 -17.84 -2.21 -2.58
N GLU A 219 -18.62 -3.22 -2.17
CA GLU A 219 -19.70 -3.08 -1.20
C GLU A 219 -19.20 -3.25 0.23
N ASN A 220 -20.11 -3.33 1.20
CA ASN A 220 -19.80 -3.63 2.61
C ASN A 220 -19.85 -5.15 2.90
N ALA A 221 -19.60 -5.96 1.88
CA ALA A 221 -19.57 -7.42 1.90
C ALA A 221 -18.50 -7.92 0.94
N ALA A 222 -18.14 -9.20 1.05
CA ALA A 222 -17.24 -9.85 0.11
C ALA A 222 -17.90 -9.92 -1.28
N GLY A 223 -17.12 -9.64 -2.32
CA GLY A 223 -17.57 -9.71 -3.72
C GLY A 223 -17.24 -11.06 -4.35
N ARG A 224 -17.88 -11.38 -5.48
CA ARG A 224 -17.70 -12.62 -6.24
C ARG A 224 -16.92 -12.35 -7.51
N PRO A 225 -15.64 -12.75 -7.58
CA PRO A 225 -14.77 -12.39 -8.70
C PRO A 225 -15.13 -13.14 -9.98
N GLU A 226 -15.59 -14.39 -9.90
CA GLU A 226 -15.98 -15.20 -11.08
C GLU A 226 -17.12 -14.57 -11.88
N SER A 227 -18.10 -13.96 -11.20
CA SER A 227 -19.20 -13.25 -11.86
C SER A 227 -19.00 -11.74 -11.93
N LEU A 228 -17.84 -11.23 -11.51
CA LEU A 228 -17.54 -9.80 -11.34
C LEU A 228 -18.62 -9.02 -10.54
N SER A 229 -19.29 -9.69 -9.61
CA SER A 229 -20.36 -9.10 -8.81
C SER A 229 -19.80 -8.52 -7.52
N GLY A 230 -20.01 -7.22 -7.27
CA GLY A 230 -19.55 -6.56 -6.05
C GLY A 230 -18.02 -6.46 -5.93
N VAL A 231 -17.29 -6.57 -7.04
CA VAL A 231 -15.83 -6.38 -7.13
C VAL A 231 -15.48 -5.32 -8.16
N ALA A 232 -14.32 -4.68 -7.99
CA ALA A 232 -13.75 -3.77 -8.98
C ALA A 232 -12.23 -3.94 -9.06
N PHE A 233 -11.66 -3.46 -10.17
CA PHE A 233 -10.22 -3.36 -10.38
C PHE A 233 -9.73 -2.01 -9.89
N ALA A 234 -8.82 -2.01 -8.91
CA ALA A 234 -8.19 -0.81 -8.39
C ALA A 234 -7.14 -0.27 -9.37
N ASP A 235 -7.07 1.06 -9.46
CA ASP A 235 -6.06 1.77 -10.22
C ASP A 235 -4.73 1.84 -9.45
N VAL A 236 -4.81 1.79 -8.10
CA VAL A 236 -3.65 1.78 -7.20
C VAL A 236 -3.88 0.80 -6.05
N PHE A 237 -2.86 0.00 -5.78
CA PHE A 237 -2.71 -0.80 -4.56
C PHE A 237 -1.62 -0.14 -3.70
N ALA A 238 -1.86 0.11 -2.41
CA ALA A 238 -0.88 0.80 -1.56
C ALA A 238 -0.77 0.16 -0.17
N ILE A 239 0.43 0.26 0.41
CA ILE A 239 0.71 -0.13 1.79
C ILE A 239 1.29 1.07 2.52
N PHE A 240 0.75 1.33 3.71
CA PHE A 240 1.18 2.38 4.60
C PHE A 240 1.54 1.84 5.97
N VAL A 241 2.40 2.56 6.69
CA VAL A 241 2.78 2.26 8.09
C VAL A 241 2.67 3.49 8.98
N LYS A 242 2.56 3.25 10.29
CA LYS A 242 2.61 4.22 11.38
C LYS A 242 3.55 3.78 12.48
#